data_AF-A0A8J8EQM2-F1
#
_entry.id   AF-A0A8J8EQM2-F1
#
_cell.length_a   1.000
_cell.length_b   1.000
_cell.length_c   1.000
_cell.angle_alpha   90.00
_cell.angle_beta   90.00
_cell.angle_gamma   90.00
#
_symmetry.space_group_name_H-M   'P 1'
#
loop_
_entity.id
_entity.type
_entity.pdbx_description
1 polymer ?
#
loop_
_entity_poly.entity_id
_entity_poly.type
_entity_poly.pdbx_seq_one_letter_code
_entity_poly.pdbx_strand_id
1 'polypeptide(L)' 'MPTDPVCGMEVSEETEFKVEYGGKTYYFCSSHCKAQFEANPEKYVKEEGMKHEYGMHSHSHKHGRGHGCCCH' A
#
# COMPACT_ATOMS: atom_id res chain seq x y z
N MET A 1 -4.88 6.35 -15.66
CA MET A 1 -5.39 5.36 -14.70
C MET A 1 -5.30 6.01 -13.34
N PRO A 2 -6.41 6.23 -12.61
CA PRO A 2 -6.35 6.80 -11.27
C PRO A 2 -5.58 5.88 -10.31
N THR A 3 -4.77 6.46 -9.43
CA THR A 3 -4.02 5.72 -8.42
C THR A 3 -4.73 5.82 -7.07
N ASP A 4 -4.88 4.70 -6.39
CA ASP A 4 -5.45 4.66 -5.04
C ASP A 4 -4.49 5.37 -4.07
N PRO A 5 -4.91 6.46 -3.40
CA PRO A 5 -4.03 7.22 -2.50
C PRO A 5 -3.73 6.47 -1.18
N VAL A 6 -4.44 5.39 -0.88
CA VAL A 6 -4.25 4.57 0.33
C VAL A 6 -3.16 3.52 0.12
N CYS A 7 -3.23 2.78 -0.99
CA CYS A 7 -2.32 1.67 -1.26
C CYS A 7 -1.32 1.92 -2.39
N GLY A 8 -1.52 2.97 -3.20
CA GLY A 8 -0.67 3.28 -4.35
C GLY A 8 -0.87 2.35 -5.56
N MET A 9 -1.91 1.52 -5.56
CA MET A 9 -2.24 0.68 -6.72
C MET A 9 -2.95 1.47 -7.81
N GLU A 10 -2.70 1.10 -9.07
CA GLU A 10 -3.49 1.59 -10.20
C GLU A 10 -4.90 1.01 -10.16
N VAL A 11 -5.89 1.88 -10.32
CA VAL A 11 -7.32 1.55 -10.30
C VAL A 11 -7.93 1.99 -11.63
N SER A 12 -8.98 1.28 -12.06
CA SER A 12 -9.78 1.66 -13.21
C SER A 12 -10.82 2.72 -12.83
N GLU A 13 -11.11 3.64 -13.75
CA GLU A 13 -12.13 4.69 -13.61
C GLU A 13 -13.56 4.12 -13.52
N GLU A 14 -13.74 2.84 -13.90
CA GLU A 14 -14.97 2.06 -13.78
C GLU A 14 -15.25 1.52 -12.37
N THR A 15 -14.37 1.75 -11.39
CA THR A 15 -14.61 1.30 -10.01
C THR A 15 -15.84 1.98 -9.41
N GLU A 16 -16.67 1.19 -8.71
CA GLU A 16 -17.77 1.70 -7.89
C GLU A 16 -17.26 2.34 -6.58
N PHE A 17 -16.03 2.02 -6.18
CA PHE A 17 -15.41 2.52 -4.96
C PHE A 17 -14.75 3.89 -5.23
N LYS A 18 -15.56 4.95 -5.22
CA LYS A 18 -15.10 6.34 -5.37
C LYS A 18 -15.68 7.27 -4.31
N VAL A 19 -14.95 8.35 -3.99
CA VAL A 19 -15.34 9.38 -3.01
C VAL A 19 -15.01 10.75 -3.56
N GLU A 20 -15.93 11.70 -3.45
CA GLU A 20 -15.66 13.10 -3.72
C GLU A 20 -15.21 13.81 -2.44
N TYR A 21 -14.00 14.38 -2.48
CA TYR A 21 -13.44 15.16 -1.36
C TYR A 21 -12.73 16.40 -1.89
N GLY A 22 -13.07 17.58 -1.36
CA GLY A 22 -12.45 18.84 -1.76
C GLY A 22 -12.63 19.22 -3.23
N GLY A 23 -13.72 18.77 -3.87
CA GLY A 23 -13.98 18.99 -5.30
C GLY A 23 -13.17 18.09 -6.24
N LYS A 24 -12.52 17.05 -5.72
CA LYS A 24 -11.82 16.02 -6.49
C LYS A 24 -12.44 14.65 -6.23
N THR A 25 -12.55 13.84 -7.28
CA THR A 25 -13.01 12.45 -7.19
C THR A 25 -11.81 11.52 -7.00
N TYR A 26 -11.78 10.80 -5.89
CA TYR A 26 -10.78 9.78 -5.58
C TYR A 26 -11.34 8.38 -5.85
N TYR A 27 -10.50 7.50 -6.39
CA TYR A 27 -10.86 6.14 -6.80
C TYR A 27 -10.06 5.14 -5.97
N PHE A 28 -10.72 4.06 -5.53
CA PHE A 28 -10.15 3.06 -4.65
C PHE A 28 -10.25 1.67 -5.27
N CYS A 29 -9.26 0.84 -5.00
CA CYS A 29 -9.24 -0.54 -5.50
C CYS A 29 -10.26 -1.43 -4.80
N SER A 30 -10.73 -1.05 -3.62
CA SER A 30 -11.59 -1.87 -2.76
C SER A 30 -12.35 -1.01 -1.73
N SER A 31 -13.42 -1.58 -1.16
CA SER A 31 -14.16 -0.98 -0.04
C SER A 31 -13.28 -0.72 1.19
N HIS A 32 -12.24 -1.53 1.41
CA HIS A 32 -11.30 -1.35 2.51
C HIS A 32 -10.51 -0.04 2.37
N CYS A 33 -9.94 0.24 1.19
CA CYS A 33 -9.20 1.48 0.92
C CYS A 33 -10.14 2.69 1.03
N LYS A 34 -11.36 2.58 0.48
CA LYS A 34 -12.38 3.62 0.64
C LYS A 34 -12.65 3.94 2.13
N ALA A 35 -12.88 2.92 2.96
CA ALA A 35 -13.15 3.12 4.38
C ALA A 35 -11.96 3.76 5.14
N GLN A 36 -10.72 3.39 4.80
CA GLN A 36 -9.53 4.03 5.37
C GLN A 36 -9.45 5.51 4.98
N PHE A 37 -9.72 5.83 3.71
CA PHE A 37 -9.77 7.20 3.24
C PHE A 37 -10.89 8.00 3.91
N GLU A 38 -12.09 7.45 4.05
CA GLU A 38 -13.20 8.10 4.76
C GLU A 38 -12.89 8.34 6.24
N ALA A 39 -12.12 7.44 6.87
CA ALA A 39 -11.70 7.62 8.26
C ALA A 39 -10.72 8.78 8.44
N ASN A 40 -9.81 9.02 7.50
CA ASN A 40 -8.78 10.06 7.60
C ASN A 40 -8.42 10.71 6.24
N PRO A 41 -9.37 11.39 5.57
CA PRO A 41 -9.15 11.87 4.20
C PRO A 41 -8.05 12.92 4.10
N GLU A 42 -7.88 13.74 5.15
CA GLU A 42 -6.86 14.79 5.20
C GLU A 42 -5.43 14.26 5.13
N LYS A 43 -5.17 13.03 5.60
CA LYS A 43 -3.83 12.42 5.50
C LYS A 43 -3.52 12.08 4.05
N TYR A 44 -4.44 11.40 3.38
CA TYR A 44 -4.25 10.94 2.01
C TYR A 44 -4.26 12.08 0.99
N VAL A 45 -5.01 13.15 1.24
CA VAL A 45 -5.05 14.34 0.37
C VAL A 45 -3.79 15.19 0.50
N LYS A 46 -3.07 15.11 1.63
CA LYS A 46 -1.81 15.83 1.87
C LYS A 46 -0.56 15.02 1.50
N GLU A 47 -0.65 13.68 1.51
CA GLU A 47 0.48 12.78 1.29
C GLU A 47 0.50 12.16 -0.12
N GLU A 48 0.50 12.97 -1.19
CA GLU A 48 0.78 12.51 -2.56
C GLU A 48 2.26 12.08 -2.75
N GLY A 49 2.81 11.19 -1.91
CA GLY A 49 4.19 10.75 -2.13
C GLY A 49 4.87 9.75 -1.19
N MET A 50 4.28 9.30 -0.07
CA MET A 50 4.99 8.36 0.83
C MET A 50 4.47 6.94 0.68
N LYS A 51 5.13 6.20 -0.22
CA LYS A 51 5.05 4.76 -0.41
C LYS A 51 5.07 4.02 0.93
N HIS A 52 3.91 3.61 1.44
CA HIS A 52 3.89 2.51 2.39
C HIS A 52 3.86 1.21 1.59
N GLU A 53 5.07 0.75 1.34
CA GLU A 53 5.41 -0.61 0.97
C GLU A 53 4.55 -1.61 1.74
N TYR A 54 3.40 -2.01 1.17
CA TYR A 54 2.82 -3.32 1.42
C TYR A 54 3.63 -4.38 0.66
N GLY A 55 4.95 -4.25 0.74
CA GLY A 55 5.89 -5.31 0.47
C GLY A 55 6.08 -6.01 1.78
N MET A 56 5.72 -7.28 1.81
CA MET A 56 6.21 -8.24 2.77
C MET A 56 7.72 -8.02 2.97
N HIS A 57 8.11 -7.30 4.02
CA HIS A 57 9.51 -7.30 4.44
C HIS A 57 9.74 -8.61 5.20
N SER A 58 9.84 -9.69 4.42
CA SER A 58 10.73 -10.79 4.74
C SER A 58 12.15 -10.20 4.81
N HIS A 59 12.51 -9.67 5.98
CA HIS A 59 13.89 -9.30 6.25
C HIS A 59 14.69 -10.60 6.31
N SER A 60 15.26 -10.95 5.16
CA SER A 60 16.05 -12.15 4.95
C SER A 60 17.41 -12.05 5.65
N HIS A 61 17.99 -13.23 5.88
CA HIS A 61 19.42 -13.49 6.12
C HIS A 61 20.06 -12.93 7.41
N LYS A 62 20.00 -13.72 8.49
CA LYS A 62 21.10 -13.74 9.48
C LYS A 62 22.14 -14.80 9.10
N HIS A 63 23.23 -14.30 8.53
CA HIS A 63 24.64 -14.67 8.69
C HIS A 63 24.99 -16.06 9.27
N GLY A 64 25.86 -16.77 8.55
CA GLY A 64 26.34 -18.10 8.89
C GLY A 64 27.20 -18.21 10.15
N ARG A 65 27.27 -19.44 10.66
CA ARG A 65 28.42 -20.01 11.35
C ARG A 65 28.54 -21.47 10.88
N GLY A 66 29.66 -21.77 10.23
CA GLY A 66 29.99 -23.13 9.80
C GLY A 66 30.16 -24.07 10.99
N HIS A 67 29.58 -25.26 10.86
CA HIS A 67 29.99 -26.48 11.54
C HIS A 67 29.63 -27.57 10.52
N GLY A 68 30.50 -27.90 9.57
CA GLY A 68 31.82 -28.46 9.83
C GLY A 68 31.64 -29.98 9.77
N CYS A 69 32.05 -30.56 8.65
CA CYS A 69 31.84 -31.95 8.26
C CYS A 69 32.25 -32.98 9.31
N CYS A 70 31.52 -34.10 9.29
CA CYS A 70 31.88 -35.36 9.90
C CYS A 70 33.15 -35.94 9.23
N CYS A 71 34.29 -35.99 9.92
CA CYS A 71 35.46 -36.81 9.56
C CYS A 71 36.31 -37.15 10.81
N HIS A 72 36.06 -38.30 11.46
CA HIS A 72 36.99 -39.42 11.73
C HIS A 72 36.27 -40.46 12.60
#